data_AF-A0A920AGV5-F1
#
_entry.id   AF-A0A920AGV5-F1
#
_cell.length_a   1.000
_cell.length_b   1.000
_cell.length_c   1.000
_cell.angle_alpha   90.00
_cell.angle_beta   90.00
_cell.angle_gamma   90.00
#
_symmetry.space_group_name_H-M   'P 1'
#
loop_
_entity.id
_entity.type
_entity.pdbx_description
1 polymer ?
#
loop_
_entity_poly.entity_id
_entity_poly.type
_entity_poly.pdbx_seq_one_letter_code
_entity_poly.pdbx_strand_id
1 'polypeptide(L)'
;MSDLVNKVAELLNAPVDLVQRSAEARAQASGVSVDDVLNSWAGGESVAASEAPPPKEETPVEEVKEEDPVEEVIEEVVEDTSETAIEESTNHEVVEEIVEEVIELKEESSLAFITGVLLIGIFTFVFAFVIPKNQSISAVENSLNNSINVSSEVLRGAEIYGELNCQSCHTQNVRTLIPDTQNGKVLKNKYASEALIRNVGSIRLGPDLSTNGTREPTNNAQWLKRYLTDSSSVNRDIPHPKYEFLDDSDLEYLVTYLLSLGEINE
;
A
#
# COMPACT_ATOMS: atom_id res chain seq x y z
N MET A 1 -16.83 -27.02 0.31
CA MET A 1 -16.29 -25.64 0.20
C MET A 1 -17.46 -24.72 0.49
N SER A 2 -17.36 -23.79 1.45
CA SER A 2 -18.52 -22.98 1.84
C SER A 2 -18.68 -21.77 0.91
N ASP A 3 -19.93 -21.46 0.56
CA ASP A 3 -20.28 -20.37 -0.37
C ASP A 3 -19.79 -19.00 0.12
N LEU A 4 -19.64 -18.86 1.45
CA LEU A 4 -19.13 -17.68 2.12
C LEU A 4 -17.66 -17.39 1.76
N VAL A 5 -16.81 -18.42 1.62
CA VAL A 5 -15.41 -18.27 1.19
C VAL A 5 -15.37 -17.83 -0.28
N ASN A 6 -16.22 -18.42 -1.13
CA ASN A 6 -16.31 -18.07 -2.55
C ASN A 6 -16.76 -16.60 -2.73
N LYS A 7 -17.79 -16.18 -2.00
CA LYS A 7 -18.29 -14.80 -2.02
C LYS A 7 -17.26 -13.78 -1.52
N VAL A 8 -16.49 -14.14 -0.48
CA VAL A 8 -15.41 -13.28 0.04
C VAL A 8 -14.20 -13.26 -0.91
N ALA A 9 -13.91 -14.38 -1.59
CA ALA A 9 -12.89 -14.46 -2.64
C ALA A 9 -13.22 -13.60 -3.86
N GLU A 10 -14.48 -13.58 -4.30
CA GLU A 10 -14.99 -12.68 -5.34
C GLU A 10 -14.89 -11.21 -4.89
N LEU A 11 -15.40 -10.87 -3.70
CA LEU A 11 -15.37 -9.50 -3.16
C LEU A 11 -13.95 -8.94 -2.97
N LEU A 12 -12.99 -9.79 -2.59
CA LEU A 12 -11.58 -9.42 -2.43
C LEU A 12 -10.75 -9.60 -3.72
N ASN A 13 -11.36 -10.08 -4.82
CA ASN A 13 -10.69 -10.45 -6.07
C ASN A 13 -9.43 -11.31 -5.83
N ALA A 14 -9.57 -12.36 -5.02
CA ALA A 14 -8.48 -13.19 -4.51
C ALA A 14 -8.79 -14.69 -4.64
N PRO A 15 -7.81 -15.58 -4.87
CA PRO A 15 -8.04 -17.02 -4.93
C PRO A 15 -8.68 -17.60 -3.65
N VAL A 16 -9.70 -18.45 -3.81
CA VAL A 16 -10.48 -19.09 -2.74
C VAL A 16 -9.58 -19.77 -1.69
N ASP A 17 -8.55 -20.49 -2.14
CA ASP A 17 -7.54 -21.17 -1.32
C ASP A 17 -6.73 -20.22 -0.41
N LEU A 18 -6.48 -18.98 -0.85
CA LEU A 18 -5.81 -17.95 -0.04
C LEU A 18 -6.77 -17.33 0.98
N VAL A 19 -8.05 -17.17 0.63
CA VAL A 19 -9.09 -16.69 1.56
C VAL A 19 -9.34 -17.72 2.66
N GLN A 20 -9.45 -19.02 2.30
CA GLN A 20 -9.58 -20.14 3.22
C GLN A 20 -8.44 -20.15 4.26
N ARG A 21 -7.18 -20.25 3.81
CA ARG A 21 -6.02 -20.27 4.72
C ARG A 21 -5.90 -19.00 5.57
N SER A 22 -6.22 -17.84 5.01
CA SER A 22 -6.20 -16.56 5.76
C SER A 22 -7.26 -16.52 6.86
N ALA A 23 -8.45 -17.09 6.60
CA ALA A 23 -9.53 -17.14 7.58
C ALA A 23 -9.23 -18.16 8.70
N GLU A 24 -8.73 -19.34 8.35
CA GLU A 24 -8.24 -20.35 9.31
C GLU A 24 -7.13 -19.81 10.22
N ALA A 25 -6.11 -19.15 9.64
CA ALA A 25 -5.00 -18.58 10.40
C ALA A 25 -5.47 -17.46 11.36
N ARG A 26 -6.44 -16.64 10.95
CA ARG A 26 -6.99 -15.57 11.79
C ARG A 26 -7.92 -16.12 12.88
N ALA A 27 -8.76 -17.11 12.56
CA ALA A 27 -9.57 -17.84 13.53
C ALA A 27 -8.72 -18.44 14.66
N GLN A 28 -7.61 -19.10 14.30
CA GLN A 28 -6.63 -19.63 15.25
C GLN A 28 -5.94 -18.53 16.08
N ALA A 29 -5.61 -17.39 15.47
CA ALA A 29 -4.91 -16.29 16.14
C ALA A 29 -5.80 -15.48 17.09
N SER A 30 -7.10 -15.32 16.80
CA SER A 30 -8.04 -14.56 17.65
C SER A 30 -8.99 -15.41 18.48
N GLY A 31 -9.00 -16.74 18.32
CA GLY A 31 -9.85 -17.66 19.08
C GLY A 31 -11.34 -17.58 18.73
N VAL A 32 -11.69 -17.22 17.49
CA VAL A 32 -13.08 -17.14 16.98
C VAL A 32 -13.27 -18.12 15.82
N SER A 33 -14.49 -18.33 15.31
CA SER A 33 -14.70 -19.29 14.21
C SER A 33 -14.24 -18.74 12.85
N VAL A 34 -13.95 -19.66 11.92
CA VAL A 34 -13.58 -19.31 10.53
C VAL A 34 -14.72 -18.55 9.84
N ASP A 35 -15.97 -18.92 10.12
CA ASP A 35 -17.14 -18.26 9.54
C ASP A 35 -17.36 -16.85 10.12
N ASP A 36 -17.09 -16.60 11.41
CA ASP A 36 -17.12 -15.24 11.98
C ASP A 36 -16.09 -14.33 11.28
N VAL A 37 -14.88 -14.87 11.07
CA VAL A 37 -13.79 -14.17 10.36
C VAL A 37 -14.21 -13.83 8.92
N LEU A 38 -14.78 -14.78 8.18
CA LEU A 38 -15.24 -14.56 6.81
C LEU A 38 -16.42 -13.58 6.74
N ASN A 39 -17.38 -13.68 7.67
CA ASN A 39 -18.50 -12.73 7.76
C ASN A 39 -18.02 -11.29 7.97
N SER A 40 -16.96 -11.08 8.76
CA SER A 40 -16.35 -9.75 8.95
C SER A 40 -15.75 -9.15 7.66
N TRP A 41 -15.38 -9.98 6.67
CA TRP A 41 -14.88 -9.51 5.37
C TRP A 41 -15.98 -9.42 4.31
N ALA A 42 -17.06 -10.19 4.48
CA ALA A 42 -18.28 -10.11 3.67
C ALA A 42 -19.11 -8.84 3.92
N GLY A 43 -18.64 -7.92 4.78
CA GLY A 43 -19.32 -6.68 5.16
C GLY A 43 -20.32 -6.83 6.31
N GLY A 44 -20.27 -7.94 7.06
CA GLY A 44 -21.08 -8.13 8.27
C GLY A 44 -20.63 -7.23 9.40
N GLU A 45 -21.57 -6.49 10.00
CA GLU A 45 -21.32 -5.61 11.14
C GLU A 45 -20.92 -6.43 12.38
N SER A 46 -19.80 -6.06 13.02
CA SER A 46 -19.19 -6.87 14.08
C SER A 46 -20.01 -6.82 15.38
N VAL A 47 -20.77 -7.88 15.66
CA VAL A 47 -21.42 -8.08 16.96
C VAL A 47 -20.35 -8.40 18.02
N ALA A 48 -20.54 -7.90 19.23
CA ALA A 48 -19.51 -7.86 20.27
C ALA A 48 -19.13 -9.25 20.84
N ALA A 49 -17.93 -9.33 21.40
CA ALA A 49 -17.39 -10.52 22.05
C ALA A 49 -18.28 -11.02 23.22
N SER A 50 -18.51 -12.33 23.28
CA SER A 50 -19.13 -13.01 24.42
C SER A 50 -18.58 -14.43 24.60
N GLU A 51 -17.88 -14.63 25.71
CA GLU A 51 -17.73 -15.86 26.52
C GLU A 51 -17.67 -17.25 25.83
N ALA A 52 -16.51 -17.91 25.93
CA ALA A 52 -16.36 -19.35 25.69
C ALA A 52 -16.99 -20.20 26.81
N PRO A 53 -17.35 -21.48 26.54
CA PRO A 53 -16.57 -22.58 27.15
C PRO A 53 -16.37 -23.78 26.13
N PRO A 54 -16.06 -25.06 26.48
CA PRO A 54 -14.95 -25.78 25.83
C PRO A 54 -15.38 -26.94 24.87
N PRO A 55 -14.43 -27.56 24.13
CA PRO A 55 -14.73 -28.43 22.97
C PRO A 55 -15.06 -29.91 23.30
N LYS A 56 -15.47 -30.65 22.27
CA LYS A 56 -15.62 -32.12 22.26
C LYS A 56 -15.15 -32.78 20.95
N GLU A 57 -15.01 -34.11 21.00
CA GLU A 57 -14.15 -34.94 20.15
C GLU A 57 -14.79 -35.52 18.85
N GLU A 58 -13.89 -35.80 17.89
CA GLU A 58 -13.79 -36.99 17.00
C GLU A 58 -14.83 -37.38 15.91
N THR A 59 -14.49 -37.05 14.65
CA THR A 59 -14.38 -37.98 13.48
C THR A 59 -15.66 -38.63 12.84
N PRO A 60 -15.61 -39.49 11.77
CA PRO A 60 -15.58 -38.95 10.38
C PRO A 60 -16.31 -39.77 9.24
N VAL A 61 -16.26 -39.25 7.99
CA VAL A 61 -16.36 -39.90 6.64
C VAL A 61 -17.56 -40.80 6.23
N GLU A 62 -18.27 -40.42 5.15
CA GLU A 62 -18.58 -41.17 3.89
C GLU A 62 -19.32 -40.19 2.92
N GLU A 63 -18.86 -39.90 1.69
CA GLU A 63 -18.91 -40.62 0.39
C GLU A 63 -20.21 -40.41 -0.44
N VAL A 64 -20.08 -40.01 -1.72
CA VAL A 64 -20.80 -40.50 -2.94
C VAL A 64 -20.46 -39.66 -4.20
N LYS A 65 -19.65 -40.30 -5.07
CA LYS A 65 -19.60 -40.42 -6.56
C LYS A 65 -20.48 -39.61 -7.57
N GLU A 66 -19.90 -39.39 -8.78
CA GLU A 66 -20.51 -39.34 -10.16
C GLU A 66 -21.35 -38.10 -10.60
N GLU A 67 -21.39 -37.59 -11.86
CA GLU A 67 -20.82 -37.91 -13.22
C GLU A 67 -20.36 -36.63 -14.02
N ASP A 68 -19.60 -36.78 -15.12
CA ASP A 68 -19.26 -35.80 -16.19
C ASP A 68 -20.33 -35.79 -17.34
N PRO A 69 -20.15 -35.23 -18.59
CA PRO A 69 -19.31 -34.13 -19.13
C PRO A 69 -20.16 -32.84 -19.48
N VAL A 70 -20.14 -32.04 -20.58
CA VAL A 70 -19.63 -32.03 -22.01
C VAL A 70 -19.38 -30.56 -22.49
N GLU A 71 -18.86 -30.40 -23.73
CA GLU A 71 -18.47 -29.17 -24.46
C GLU A 71 -19.64 -28.34 -25.08
N GLU A 72 -19.38 -27.07 -25.45
CA GLU A 72 -19.43 -26.61 -26.87
C GLU A 72 -18.64 -25.28 -27.06
N VAL A 73 -17.99 -25.09 -28.22
CA VAL A 73 -17.20 -23.88 -28.57
C VAL A 73 -17.30 -23.63 -30.08
N ILE A 74 -17.72 -22.43 -30.53
CA ILE A 74 -17.63 -21.99 -31.93
C ILE A 74 -17.26 -20.50 -32.06
N GLU A 75 -16.29 -20.28 -32.96
CA GLU A 75 -15.83 -19.08 -33.69
C GLU A 75 -16.93 -18.04 -34.08
N GLU A 76 -16.67 -16.73 -33.97
CA GLU A 76 -15.95 -15.83 -34.92
C GLU A 76 -16.72 -15.54 -36.24
N VAL A 77 -16.83 -14.24 -36.60
CA VAL A 77 -16.76 -13.72 -37.98
C VAL A 77 -16.57 -12.19 -37.97
N VAL A 78 -15.90 -11.68 -38.99
CA VAL A 78 -15.31 -10.33 -39.04
C VAL A 78 -16.11 -9.35 -39.93
N GLU A 79 -16.16 -8.10 -39.46
CA GLU A 79 -16.16 -6.81 -40.17
C GLU A 79 -16.16 -6.77 -41.72
N ASP A 80 -16.92 -5.84 -42.30
CA ASP A 80 -16.45 -5.08 -43.48
C ASP A 80 -17.07 -3.66 -43.48
N THR A 81 -16.40 -2.71 -44.16
CA THR A 81 -16.64 -1.25 -44.05
C THR A 81 -16.84 -0.58 -45.43
N SER A 82 -17.42 0.61 -45.43
CA SER A 82 -17.76 1.40 -46.61
C SER A 82 -16.57 1.92 -47.43
N GLU A 83 -16.71 1.97 -48.76
CA GLU A 83 -16.11 3.06 -49.55
C GLU A 83 -16.92 3.40 -50.80
N THR A 84 -17.22 4.69 -51.01
CA THR A 84 -17.75 5.25 -52.27
C THR A 84 -17.22 6.68 -52.44
N ALA A 85 -16.13 6.83 -53.21
CA ALA A 85 -15.63 8.12 -53.66
C ALA A 85 -16.23 8.49 -55.04
N ILE A 86 -16.35 9.79 -55.32
CA ILE A 86 -16.95 10.34 -56.55
C ILE A 86 -15.91 11.23 -57.24
N GLU A 87 -15.80 11.11 -58.57
CA GLU A 87 -14.86 11.89 -59.38
C GLU A 87 -15.32 13.33 -59.66
N GLU A 88 -14.35 14.25 -59.58
CA GLU A 88 -14.08 15.36 -60.51
C GLU A 88 -15.23 16.00 -61.32
N SER A 89 -15.45 17.31 -61.16
CA SER A 89 -15.22 18.26 -62.27
C SER A 89 -15.37 19.75 -61.89
N THR A 90 -14.45 20.54 -62.45
CA THR A 90 -14.54 21.96 -62.88
C THR A 90 -15.63 22.89 -62.31
N ASN A 91 -15.19 24.03 -61.74
CA ASN A 91 -15.46 25.32 -62.40
C ASN A 91 -14.43 26.41 -62.04
N HIS A 92 -14.14 27.32 -62.97
CA HIS A 92 -13.05 28.31 -62.88
C HIS A 92 -13.56 29.75 -63.08
N GLU A 93 -14.57 30.18 -62.31
CA GLU A 93 -15.10 31.55 -62.39
C GLU A 93 -15.72 32.09 -61.08
N VAL A 94 -15.42 31.47 -59.92
CA VAL A 94 -15.95 31.88 -58.60
C VAL A 94 -14.82 32.14 -57.59
N VAL A 95 -13.63 32.52 -58.09
CA VAL A 95 -12.38 32.51 -57.30
C VAL A 95 -12.06 33.89 -56.68
N GLU A 96 -12.56 34.99 -57.23
CA GLU A 96 -12.15 36.33 -56.79
C GLU A 96 -13.06 36.91 -55.67
N GLU A 97 -14.38 36.73 -55.75
CA GLU A 97 -15.34 37.22 -54.74
C GLU A 97 -15.26 36.47 -53.41
N ILE A 98 -14.97 35.15 -53.43
CA ILE A 98 -14.84 34.31 -52.22
C ILE A 98 -13.58 34.66 -51.41
N VAL A 99 -12.54 35.25 -52.01
CA VAL A 99 -11.27 35.52 -51.33
C VAL A 99 -11.37 36.65 -50.29
N GLU A 100 -12.27 37.62 -50.49
CA GLU A 100 -12.37 38.78 -49.59
C GLU A 100 -13.24 38.47 -48.35
N GLU A 101 -14.33 37.70 -48.50
CA GLU A 101 -15.19 37.25 -47.37
C GLU A 101 -14.47 36.28 -46.40
N VAL A 102 -13.55 35.45 -46.91
CA VAL A 102 -12.84 34.45 -46.10
C VAL A 102 -11.78 35.06 -45.15
N ILE A 103 -11.44 36.35 -45.30
CA ILE A 103 -10.39 37.01 -44.50
C ILE A 103 -10.88 37.44 -43.10
N GLU A 104 -12.16 37.81 -42.94
CA GLU A 104 -12.67 38.32 -41.64
C GLU A 104 -12.90 37.22 -40.58
N LEU A 105 -13.03 35.96 -40.98
CA LEU A 105 -13.48 34.85 -40.10
C LEU A 105 -12.38 34.10 -39.34
N LYS A 106 -11.24 34.73 -39.01
CA LYS A 106 -10.07 34.01 -38.44
C LYS A 106 -9.45 34.52 -37.14
N GLU A 107 -9.78 35.72 -36.65
CA GLU A 107 -9.14 36.25 -35.43
C GLU A 107 -9.89 35.88 -34.12
N GLU A 108 -11.23 35.98 -34.10
CA GLU A 108 -12.04 35.81 -32.88
C GLU A 108 -11.94 34.41 -32.24
N SER A 109 -11.80 33.35 -33.05
CA SER A 109 -11.75 31.96 -32.58
C SER A 109 -10.55 31.67 -31.69
N SER A 110 -9.38 32.22 -32.03
CA SER A 110 -8.12 31.90 -31.36
C SER A 110 -8.05 32.44 -29.93
N LEU A 111 -8.50 33.68 -29.71
CA LEU A 111 -8.50 34.33 -28.41
C LEU A 111 -9.50 33.66 -27.45
N ALA A 112 -10.70 33.32 -27.95
CA ALA A 112 -11.70 32.59 -27.18
C ALA A 112 -11.19 31.20 -26.75
N PHE A 113 -10.55 30.45 -27.66
CA PHE A 113 -9.97 29.15 -27.35
C PHE A 113 -8.83 29.23 -26.32
N ILE A 114 -7.86 30.13 -26.51
CA ILE A 114 -6.75 30.34 -25.57
C ILE A 114 -7.28 30.74 -24.19
N THR A 115 -8.23 31.67 -24.13
CA THR A 115 -8.83 32.12 -22.87
C THR A 115 -9.59 30.99 -22.16
N GLY A 116 -10.32 30.16 -22.91
CA GLY A 116 -11.00 28.97 -22.38
C GLY A 116 -10.04 27.96 -21.77
N VAL A 117 -8.95 27.61 -22.47
CA VAL A 117 -7.91 26.69 -21.97
C VAL A 117 -7.23 27.27 -20.71
N LEU A 118 -6.92 28.57 -20.70
CA LEU A 118 -6.28 29.24 -19.57
C LEU A 118 -7.21 29.30 -18.35
N LEU A 119 -8.51 29.58 -18.55
CA LEU A 119 -9.52 29.52 -17.49
C LEU A 119 -9.70 28.11 -16.93
N ILE A 120 -9.71 27.07 -17.77
CA ILE A 120 -9.76 25.66 -17.31
C ILE A 120 -8.49 25.31 -16.51
N GLY A 121 -7.32 25.77 -16.94
CA GLY A 121 -6.06 25.60 -16.21
C GLY A 121 -6.06 26.29 -14.84
N ILE A 122 -6.55 27.54 -14.76
CA ILE A 122 -6.69 28.27 -13.48
C ILE A 122 -7.74 27.59 -12.60
N PHE A 123 -8.90 27.21 -13.14
CA PHE A 123 -9.97 26.56 -12.39
C PHE A 123 -9.50 25.23 -11.80
N THR A 124 -8.87 24.36 -12.60
CA THR A 124 -8.32 23.09 -12.10
C THR A 124 -7.21 23.31 -11.09
N PHE A 125 -6.29 24.27 -11.29
CA PHE A 125 -5.28 24.60 -10.27
C PHE A 125 -5.90 25.08 -8.95
N VAL A 126 -6.89 25.98 -9.00
CA VAL A 126 -7.53 26.51 -7.78
C VAL A 126 -8.36 25.43 -7.06
N PHE A 127 -9.18 24.67 -7.77
CA PHE A 127 -10.09 23.70 -7.16
C PHE A 127 -9.46 22.33 -6.87
N ALA A 128 -8.44 21.88 -7.59
CA ALA A 128 -7.74 20.62 -7.31
C ALA A 128 -6.50 20.79 -6.42
N PHE A 129 -5.80 21.93 -6.51
CA PHE A 129 -4.60 22.18 -5.67
C PHE A 129 -4.86 23.21 -4.57
N VAL A 130 -5.28 24.45 -4.86
CA VAL A 130 -5.28 25.52 -3.84
C VAL A 130 -6.31 25.29 -2.71
N ILE A 131 -7.57 25.02 -3.05
CA ILE A 131 -8.64 24.84 -2.04
C ILE A 131 -8.41 23.56 -1.22
N PRO A 132 -8.16 22.38 -1.80
CA PRO A 132 -7.91 21.16 -1.03
C PRO A 132 -6.65 21.27 -0.18
N LYS A 133 -5.60 21.96 -0.64
CA LYS A 133 -4.38 22.20 0.13
C LYS A 133 -4.67 23.02 1.39
N ASN A 134 -5.41 24.12 1.31
CA ASN A 134 -5.72 24.92 2.49
C ASN A 134 -6.67 24.22 3.49
N GLN A 135 -7.65 23.46 3.00
CA GLN A 135 -8.59 22.75 3.89
C GLN A 135 -7.97 21.50 4.52
N SER A 136 -7.18 20.74 3.77
CA SER A 136 -6.49 19.56 4.31
C SER A 136 -5.34 19.95 5.23
N ILE A 137 -4.48 20.92 4.87
CA ILE A 137 -3.27 21.22 5.67
C ILE A 137 -3.63 21.54 7.12
N SER A 138 -4.56 22.43 7.43
CA SER A 138 -4.81 22.81 8.83
C SER A 138 -5.41 21.66 9.67
N ALA A 139 -6.24 20.80 9.08
CA ALA A 139 -6.80 19.64 9.77
C ALA A 139 -5.76 18.51 9.93
N VAL A 140 -4.95 18.28 8.90
CA VAL A 140 -3.84 17.32 8.91
C VAL A 140 -2.76 17.78 9.88
N GLU A 141 -2.33 19.04 9.83
CA GLU A 141 -1.37 19.66 10.75
C GLU A 141 -1.82 19.53 12.21
N ASN A 142 -3.06 19.89 12.55
CA ASN A 142 -3.59 19.70 13.91
C ASN A 142 -3.68 18.23 14.34
N SER A 143 -3.86 17.28 13.40
CA SER A 143 -3.86 15.82 13.69
C SER A 143 -2.47 15.15 13.57
N LEU A 144 -1.45 15.91 13.15
CA LEU A 144 -0.05 15.50 13.07
C LEU A 144 0.83 16.20 14.13
N ASN A 145 0.33 17.23 14.83
CA ASN A 145 1.05 18.03 15.82
C ASN A 145 1.30 17.28 17.15
N ASN A 146 1.60 15.98 17.06
CA ASN A 146 2.11 15.15 18.14
C ASN A 146 3.64 15.21 18.08
N SER A 147 4.25 16.09 18.89
CA SER A 147 5.71 16.19 19.01
C SER A 147 6.28 14.94 19.67
N ILE A 148 6.92 14.07 18.89
CA ILE A 148 7.52 12.84 19.39
C ILE A 148 8.87 13.14 20.06
N ASN A 149 8.87 13.19 21.39
CA ASN A 149 10.05 13.44 22.23
C ASN A 149 10.83 12.13 22.48
N VAL A 150 11.62 11.71 21.50
CA VAL A 150 12.62 10.64 21.66
C VAL A 150 13.84 11.09 22.47
N SER A 151 14.54 10.16 23.13
CA SER A 151 15.78 10.47 23.85
C SER A 151 16.92 10.81 22.88
N SER A 152 17.95 11.49 23.39
CA SER A 152 19.19 11.77 22.63
C SER A 152 19.91 10.49 22.17
N GLU A 153 19.74 9.39 22.90
CA GLU A 153 20.36 8.09 22.59
C GLU A 153 19.64 7.40 21.43
N VAL A 154 18.29 7.48 21.40
CA VAL A 154 17.46 7.05 20.28
C VAL A 154 17.75 7.91 19.03
N LEU A 155 17.97 9.22 19.20
CA LEU A 155 18.39 10.09 18.11
C LEU A 155 19.77 9.72 17.54
N ARG A 156 20.78 9.51 18.38
CA ARG A 156 22.11 9.06 17.93
C ARG A 156 22.04 7.70 17.22
N GLY A 157 21.25 6.76 17.74
CA GLY A 157 21.00 5.47 17.08
C GLY A 157 20.31 5.60 15.71
N ALA A 158 19.41 6.58 15.56
CA ALA A 158 18.77 6.87 14.28
C ALA A 158 19.74 7.51 13.27
N GLU A 159 20.68 8.35 13.72
CA GLU A 159 21.78 8.85 12.86
C GLU A 159 22.63 7.69 12.33
N ILE A 160 23.10 6.81 13.22
CA ILE A 160 23.95 5.65 12.88
C ILE A 160 23.25 4.71 11.90
N TYR A 161 21.97 4.41 12.12
CA TYR A 161 21.17 3.61 11.18
C TYR A 161 21.11 4.27 9.77
N GLY A 162 21.00 5.59 9.73
CA GLY A 162 20.99 6.39 8.50
C GLY A 162 22.35 6.42 7.79
N GLU A 163 23.44 6.55 8.55
CA GLU A 163 24.85 6.50 8.11
C GLU A 163 25.22 5.13 7.54
N LEU A 164 24.75 4.05 8.17
CA LEU A 164 24.86 2.67 7.70
C LEU A 164 23.94 2.34 6.51
N ASN A 165 23.07 3.27 6.12
CA ASN A 165 22.11 3.14 5.02
C ASN A 165 21.16 1.94 5.16
N CYS A 166 20.80 1.56 6.40
CA CYS A 166 19.90 0.44 6.69
C CYS A 166 18.52 0.58 6.01
N GLN A 167 18.06 1.82 5.81
CA GLN A 167 16.84 2.22 5.09
C GLN A 167 16.80 1.80 3.60
N SER A 168 17.92 1.36 3.03
CA SER A 168 17.98 0.79 1.67
C SER A 168 17.51 -0.66 1.58
N CYS A 169 17.60 -1.41 2.69
CA CYS A 169 17.18 -2.81 2.80
C CYS A 169 15.90 -2.97 3.63
N HIS A 170 15.68 -2.09 4.61
CA HIS A 170 14.58 -2.18 5.57
C HIS A 170 13.71 -0.93 5.52
N THR A 171 12.40 -1.11 5.51
CA THR A 171 11.44 -0.02 5.77
C THR A 171 11.07 0.02 7.25
N GLN A 172 10.60 1.18 7.69
CA GLN A 172 9.95 1.42 8.98
C GLN A 172 8.57 2.03 8.75
N ASN A 173 7.81 1.46 7.80
CA ASN A 173 6.61 2.09 7.26
C ASN A 173 5.43 1.11 7.16
N VAL A 174 4.60 1.14 8.20
CA VAL A 174 3.25 0.57 8.16
C VAL A 174 2.39 1.46 7.25
N ARG A 175 2.27 1.05 5.99
CA ARG A 175 1.31 1.68 5.05
C ARG A 175 -0.12 1.41 5.52
N THR A 176 -1.06 2.31 5.21
CA THR A 176 -2.49 2.20 5.55
C THR A 176 -3.25 1.16 4.70
N LEU A 177 -2.60 0.07 4.33
CA LEU A 177 -3.16 -1.04 3.55
C LEU A 177 -3.38 -2.23 4.49
N ILE A 178 -4.52 -2.91 4.38
CA ILE A 178 -4.95 -3.99 5.29
C ILE A 178 -3.86 -5.10 5.50
N PRO A 179 -3.05 -5.49 4.50
CA PRO A 179 -1.91 -6.38 4.72
C PRO A 179 -0.81 -5.77 5.60
N ASP A 180 -0.42 -4.50 5.38
CA ASP A 180 0.65 -3.83 6.11
C ASP A 180 0.24 -3.38 7.51
N THR A 181 -1.03 -3.08 7.77
CA THR A 181 -1.50 -2.70 9.13
C THR A 181 -1.42 -3.83 10.16
N GLN A 182 -1.11 -5.07 9.73
CA GLN A 182 -0.75 -6.17 10.62
C GLN A 182 0.73 -6.12 11.04
N ASN A 183 1.59 -5.39 10.33
CA ASN A 183 3.01 -5.20 10.67
C ASN A 183 3.23 -4.12 11.73
N GLY A 184 2.21 -3.34 12.11
CA GLY A 184 2.31 -2.40 13.23
C GLY A 184 1.31 -1.24 13.19
N LYS A 185 1.65 -0.16 13.91
CA LYS A 185 0.90 1.11 13.89
C LYS A 185 1.48 2.06 12.85
N VAL A 186 0.62 2.75 12.11
CA VAL A 186 0.97 3.76 11.11
C VAL A 186 1.63 4.97 11.80
N LEU A 187 2.93 5.17 11.58
CA LEU A 187 3.68 6.30 12.13
C LEU A 187 3.30 7.61 11.41
N LYS A 188 2.31 8.31 11.96
CA LYS A 188 1.84 9.62 11.50
C LYS A 188 2.81 10.75 11.87
N ASN A 189 3.99 10.84 11.25
CA ASN A 189 5.01 11.78 11.72
C ASN A 189 5.60 12.73 10.65
N LYS A 190 5.08 13.96 10.63
CA LYS A 190 5.66 15.12 9.89
C LYS A 190 6.68 15.89 10.75
N TYR A 191 6.75 15.62 12.06
CA TYR A 191 7.53 16.38 13.04
C TYR A 191 8.56 15.52 13.78
N ALA A 192 8.98 14.41 13.17
CA ALA A 192 10.12 13.64 13.64
C ALA A 192 11.42 14.43 13.39
N SER A 193 12.49 14.08 14.09
CA SER A 193 13.82 14.55 13.72
C SER A 193 14.18 14.08 12.30
N GLU A 194 15.05 14.82 11.61
CA GLU A 194 15.38 14.52 10.21
C GLU A 194 15.97 13.11 10.04
N ALA A 195 16.73 12.62 11.02
CA ALA A 195 17.23 11.24 11.06
C ALA A 195 16.08 10.21 11.03
N LEU A 196 15.05 10.38 11.86
CA LEU A 196 13.89 9.49 11.88
C LEU A 196 13.09 9.52 10.56
N ILE A 197 12.96 10.70 9.93
CA ILE A 197 12.27 10.83 8.63
C ILE A 197 13.05 10.12 7.51
N ARG A 198 14.38 10.21 7.52
CA ARG A 198 15.26 9.53 6.54
C ARG A 198 15.22 8.01 6.65
N ASN A 199 14.95 7.47 7.83
CA ASN A 199 15.02 6.03 8.12
C ASN A 199 13.76 5.23 7.74
N VAL A 200 12.69 5.89 7.26
CA VAL A 200 11.41 5.27 6.86
C VAL A 200 11.57 4.21 5.76
N GLY A 201 12.59 4.37 4.89
CA GLY A 201 12.92 3.45 3.81
C GLY A 201 11.93 3.46 2.64
N SER A 202 12.34 2.87 1.52
CA SER A 202 11.52 2.78 0.28
C SER A 202 11.52 1.40 -0.38
N ILE A 203 12.41 0.49 0.03
CA ILE A 203 12.56 -0.86 -0.53
C ILE A 203 12.64 -1.86 0.64
N ARG A 204 12.00 -3.03 0.48
CA ARG A 204 12.10 -4.16 1.42
C ARG A 204 12.91 -5.29 0.78
N LEU A 205 14.18 -5.38 1.16
CA LEU A 205 15.01 -6.58 0.95
C LEU A 205 15.04 -7.44 2.23
N GLY A 206 15.02 -6.79 3.40
CA GLY A 206 14.75 -7.39 4.70
C GLY A 206 13.32 -7.11 5.19
N PRO A 207 12.95 -7.63 6.37
CA PRO A 207 11.66 -7.37 7.01
C PRO A 207 11.48 -5.89 7.38
N ASP A 208 10.22 -5.44 7.48
CA ASP A 208 9.88 -4.12 8.03
C ASP A 208 10.11 -4.10 9.55
N LEU A 209 10.79 -3.04 10.01
CA LEU A 209 11.25 -2.86 11.37
C LEU A 209 10.36 -1.93 12.22
N SER A 210 9.20 -1.48 11.70
CA SER A 210 8.29 -0.54 12.39
C SER A 210 7.83 -0.95 13.79
N THR A 211 7.94 -2.23 14.13
CA THR A 211 7.69 -2.76 15.48
C THR A 211 8.78 -3.76 15.92
N ASN A 212 10.04 -3.49 15.57
CA ASN A 212 11.18 -4.34 15.92
C ASN A 212 11.27 -4.59 17.44
N GLY A 213 11.08 -3.55 18.25
CA GLY A 213 11.13 -3.62 19.72
C GLY A 213 9.97 -4.37 20.38
N THR A 214 8.89 -4.70 19.65
CA THR A 214 7.70 -5.36 20.21
C THR A 214 7.56 -6.84 19.83
N ARG A 215 8.59 -7.44 19.22
CA ARG A 215 8.58 -8.84 18.73
C ARG A 215 9.74 -9.63 19.32
N GLU A 216 9.49 -10.86 19.75
CA GLU A 216 10.57 -11.80 20.03
C GLU A 216 11.19 -12.30 18.72
N PRO A 217 12.53 -12.44 18.61
CA PRO A 217 13.57 -12.12 19.59
C PRO A 217 14.17 -10.70 19.44
N THR A 218 13.60 -9.86 18.56
CA THR A 218 14.16 -8.54 18.19
C THR A 218 13.99 -7.46 19.26
N ASN A 219 13.11 -7.68 20.23
CA ASN A 219 12.97 -6.93 21.48
C ASN A 219 14.12 -7.15 22.48
N ASN A 220 15.05 -8.07 22.21
CA ASN A 220 16.13 -8.42 23.12
C ASN A 220 17.47 -7.79 22.68
N ALA A 221 17.99 -6.85 23.46
CA ALA A 221 19.24 -6.14 23.19
C ALA A 221 20.45 -7.09 22.96
N GLN A 222 20.55 -8.18 23.71
CA GLN A 222 21.65 -9.15 23.59
C GLN A 222 21.50 -10.04 22.35
N TRP A 223 20.28 -10.27 21.90
CA TRP A 223 20.03 -10.91 20.60
C TRP A 223 20.38 -9.96 19.45
N LEU A 224 19.93 -8.70 19.50
CA LEU A 224 20.21 -7.71 18.47
C LEU A 224 21.73 -7.49 18.28
N LYS A 225 22.49 -7.28 19.36
CA LYS A 225 23.96 -7.11 19.27
C LYS A 225 24.63 -8.29 18.56
N ARG A 226 24.26 -9.52 18.92
CA ARG A 226 24.78 -10.74 18.28
C ARG A 226 24.34 -10.91 16.84
N TYR A 227 23.12 -10.52 16.49
CA TYR A 227 22.63 -10.57 15.10
C TYR A 227 23.29 -9.51 14.21
N LEU A 228 23.55 -8.31 14.75
CA LEU A 228 24.24 -7.23 14.04
C LEU A 228 25.73 -7.53 13.83
N THR A 229 26.42 -8.11 14.82
CA THR A 229 27.84 -8.50 14.68
C THR A 229 28.03 -9.80 13.91
N ASP A 230 27.21 -10.83 14.15
CA ASP A 230 27.24 -12.08 13.41
C ASP A 230 25.83 -12.63 13.06
N SER A 231 25.23 -12.06 12.02
CA SER A 231 23.98 -12.52 11.40
C SER A 231 24.01 -14.03 11.05
N SER A 232 25.16 -14.53 10.60
CA SER A 232 25.35 -15.93 10.24
C SER A 232 25.35 -16.91 11.43
N SER A 233 25.47 -16.41 12.67
CA SER A 233 25.27 -17.21 13.89
C SER A 233 23.80 -17.56 14.16
N VAL A 234 22.87 -16.81 13.57
CA VAL A 234 21.41 -17.03 13.70
C VAL A 234 20.89 -17.87 12.54
N ASN A 235 21.28 -17.54 11.31
CA ASN A 235 21.07 -18.38 10.13
C ASN A 235 22.15 -18.05 9.09
N ARG A 236 22.89 -19.07 8.67
CA ARG A 236 24.07 -18.96 7.79
C ARG A 236 23.76 -18.34 6.42
N ASP A 237 22.54 -18.49 5.94
CA ASP A 237 22.18 -18.18 4.55
C ASP A 237 21.42 -16.84 4.42
N ILE A 238 21.42 -15.98 5.47
CA ILE A 238 20.83 -14.63 5.43
C ILE A 238 21.79 -13.63 4.74
N PRO A 239 21.35 -12.88 3.70
CA PRO A 239 22.16 -11.86 3.03
C PRO A 239 22.20 -10.52 3.80
N HIS A 240 22.43 -10.55 5.11
CA HIS A 240 22.47 -9.37 5.99
C HIS A 240 23.92 -9.04 6.38
N PRO A 241 24.40 -7.80 6.17
CA PRO A 241 25.75 -7.37 6.54
C PRO A 241 26.12 -7.63 8.01
N LYS A 242 27.42 -7.62 8.30
CA LYS A 242 27.96 -7.64 9.67
C LYS A 242 28.47 -6.25 10.03
N TYR A 243 28.12 -5.80 11.23
CA TYR A 243 28.46 -4.50 11.79
C TYR A 243 29.53 -4.61 12.90
N GLU A 244 30.38 -5.64 12.85
CA GLU A 244 31.51 -5.87 13.77
C GLU A 244 32.60 -4.77 13.72
N PHE A 245 32.46 -3.80 12.81
CA PHE A 245 33.35 -2.64 12.67
C PHE A 245 32.87 -1.40 13.46
N LEU A 246 31.64 -1.41 14.00
CA LEU A 246 31.18 -0.38 14.93
C LEU A 246 31.92 -0.51 16.26
N ASP A 247 32.14 0.61 16.95
CA ASP A 247 32.53 0.55 18.36
C ASP A 247 31.33 0.19 19.26
N ASP A 248 31.62 -0.23 20.50
CA ASP A 248 30.62 -0.69 21.45
C ASP A 248 29.53 0.37 21.73
N SER A 249 29.87 1.66 21.67
CA SER A 249 28.94 2.77 21.90
C SER A 249 28.00 3.02 20.73
N ASP A 250 28.50 3.12 19.50
CA ASP A 250 27.64 3.28 18.33
C ASP A 250 26.79 2.02 18.06
N LEU A 251 27.29 0.83 18.41
CA LEU A 251 26.48 -0.40 18.43
C LEU A 251 25.38 -0.36 19.52
N GLU A 252 25.67 0.15 20.72
CA GLU A 252 24.66 0.35 21.77
C GLU A 252 23.58 1.34 21.32
N TYR A 253 23.95 2.49 20.76
CA TYR A 253 23.00 3.48 20.25
C TYR A 253 22.12 2.92 19.13
N LEU A 254 22.70 2.21 18.15
CA LEU A 254 21.95 1.54 17.08
C LEU A 254 20.93 0.54 17.66
N VAL A 255 21.31 -0.24 18.68
CA VAL A 255 20.43 -1.19 19.35
C VAL A 255 19.34 -0.48 20.16
N THR A 256 19.66 0.58 20.90
CA THR A 256 18.68 1.43 21.61
C THR A 256 17.63 1.99 20.66
N TYR A 257 18.03 2.50 19.50
CA TYR A 257 17.09 2.95 18.47
C TYR A 257 16.22 1.80 17.94
N LEU A 258 16.81 0.65 17.56
CA LEU A 258 16.06 -0.51 17.07
C LEU A 258 15.05 -1.06 18.11
N LEU A 259 15.32 -0.90 19.41
CA LEU A 259 14.39 -1.26 20.48
C LEU A 259 13.25 -0.25 20.65
N SER A 260 13.47 1.05 20.41
CA SER A 260 12.40 2.07 20.42
C SER A 260 11.39 1.91 19.28
N LEU A 261 11.72 1.17 18.22
CA LEU A 261 10.85 0.96 17.06
C LEU A 261 9.62 0.11 17.43
N GLY A 262 8.48 0.78 17.57
CA GLY A 262 7.18 0.19 17.92
C GLY A 262 6.72 0.51 19.33
N GLU A 263 7.55 1.18 20.15
CA GLU A 263 7.11 1.77 21.39
C GLU A 263 6.04 2.86 21.13
N ILE A 264 5.15 3.03 22.10
CA ILE A 264 4.12 4.06 22.04
C ILE A 264 4.77 5.34 22.57
N ASN A 265 5.03 6.29 21.68
CA ASN A 265 5.35 7.66 22.09
C ASN A 265 4.11 8.23 22.81
N GLU A 266 4.28 8.59 24.08
CA GLU A 266 3.26 9.24 24.92
C GLU A 266 3.03 10.72 24.52
#